data_AF-A0A4U0QLH4-F1
#
_entry.id   AF-A0A4U0QLH4-F1
#
_cell.length_a   1.000
_cell.length_b   1.000
_cell.length_c   1.000
_cell.angle_alpha   90.00
_cell.angle_beta   90.00
_cell.angle_gamma   90.00
#
_symmetry.space_group_name_H-M   'P 1'
#
loop_
_entity.id
_entity.type
_entity.pdbx_description
1 polymer ?
#
loop_
_entity_poly.entity_id
_entity_poly.type
_entity_poly.pdbx_seq_one_letter_code
_entity_poly.pdbx_strand_id
1 'polypeptide(L)'
;MHAVDVTPRVWDRLLSVRTGQACACCGRFTAGERAALDLYGPVARRDLGPVTIAQIGQSLDGRVATATGDARDVSGPEGLAHLHRLRALVDGVVIGVKTALHDQPRLTVRLCSGHNPARIVIDPRGRLPDDAPVLAADGARRIIVTGTDRPRAPGIEVLRLPAPDGRLDPAQVLEGLRSIGLGSLLIEGGGITITGFLEAGLLDRLQVSIAPLIIGAGPQGLTSLSPVDKLKDALRPDTRVFGMGSDIVFDCAFGDQAARAVVPLHVAQPLATAAS
;
A
#
# COMPACT_ATOMS: atom_id res chain seq x y z
N MET A 1 -8.55 15.53 13.01
CA MET A 1 -7.37 14.67 12.74
C MET A 1 -7.24 13.71 13.91
N HIS A 2 -7.18 12.41 13.65
CA HIS A 2 -7.06 11.41 14.71
C HIS A 2 -5.59 11.07 14.92
N ALA A 3 -5.05 11.33 16.11
CA ALA A 3 -3.69 10.90 16.45
C ALA A 3 -3.66 9.37 16.53
N VAL A 4 -2.78 8.74 15.76
CA VAL A 4 -2.67 7.27 15.68
C VAL A 4 -1.72 6.77 16.75
N ASP A 5 -2.19 5.85 17.59
CA ASP A 5 -1.37 5.15 18.57
C ASP A 5 -1.39 3.64 18.28
N VAL A 6 -0.25 3.11 17.82
CA VAL A 6 -0.10 1.68 17.50
C VAL A 6 0.62 1.00 18.65
N THR A 7 -0.11 0.75 19.73
CA THR A 7 0.39 -0.05 20.86
C THR A 7 0.61 -1.51 20.44
N PRO A 8 1.45 -2.29 21.16
CA PRO A 8 1.64 -3.72 20.89
C PRO A 8 0.31 -4.49 20.86
N ARG A 9 -0.61 -4.16 21.79
CA ARG A 9 -1.95 -4.76 21.85
C ARG A 9 -2.79 -4.50 20.60
N VAL A 10 -2.77 -3.27 20.08
CA VAL A 10 -3.48 -2.95 18.82
C VAL A 10 -2.84 -3.65 17.64
N TRP A 11 -1.52 -3.73 17.61
CA TRP A 11 -0.81 -4.40 16.53
C TRP A 11 -1.09 -5.89 16.48
N ASP A 12 -1.02 -6.58 17.63
CA ASP A 12 -1.39 -8.00 17.76
C ASP A 12 -2.85 -8.24 17.35
N ARG A 13 -3.74 -7.28 17.68
CA ARG A 13 -5.13 -7.32 17.25
C ARG A 13 -5.25 -7.24 15.72
N LEU A 14 -4.53 -6.35 15.06
CA LEU A 14 -4.54 -6.20 13.60
C LEU A 14 -3.98 -7.44 12.89
N LEU A 15 -2.91 -8.04 13.42
CA LEU A 15 -2.39 -9.32 12.91
C LEU A 15 -3.43 -10.44 13.07
N SER A 16 -4.15 -10.48 14.20
CA SER A 16 -5.24 -11.44 14.40
C SER A 16 -6.43 -11.18 13.46
N VAL A 17 -6.72 -9.93 13.12
CA VAL A 17 -7.74 -9.60 12.09
C VAL A 17 -7.29 -10.13 10.74
N ARG A 18 -5.99 -9.99 10.42
CA ARG A 18 -5.40 -10.46 9.16
C ARG A 18 -5.48 -11.97 8.97
N THR A 19 -5.47 -12.73 10.06
CA THR A 19 -5.63 -14.20 10.06
C THR A 19 -7.08 -14.65 10.25
N GLY A 20 -8.04 -13.72 10.33
CA GLY A 20 -9.46 -14.05 10.55
C GLY A 20 -9.81 -14.49 11.96
N GLN A 21 -8.90 -14.33 12.93
CA GLN A 21 -9.07 -14.72 14.33
C GLN A 21 -9.70 -13.60 15.18
N ALA A 22 -9.92 -12.42 14.61
CA ALA A 22 -10.36 -11.22 15.31
C ALA A 22 -11.15 -10.24 14.42
N CYS A 23 -11.82 -9.27 15.07
CA CYS A 23 -12.49 -8.11 14.45
C CYS A 23 -11.80 -6.80 14.85
N ALA A 24 -11.70 -5.82 13.94
CA ALA A 24 -11.18 -4.50 14.27
C ALA A 24 -12.13 -3.67 15.18
N CYS A 25 -13.44 -3.98 15.18
CA CYS A 25 -14.45 -3.21 15.91
C CYS A 25 -14.53 -3.56 17.41
N CYS A 26 -14.37 -4.83 17.78
CA CYS A 26 -14.66 -5.31 19.12
C CYS A 26 -13.50 -5.08 20.11
N GLY A 27 -13.83 -4.65 21.34
CA GLY A 27 -12.89 -4.42 22.43
C GLY A 27 -12.86 -2.96 22.91
N ARG A 28 -12.29 -2.73 24.09
CA ARG A 28 -12.08 -1.39 24.66
C ARG A 28 -10.69 -0.89 24.28
N PHE A 29 -10.63 0.25 23.60
CA PHE A 29 -9.42 0.88 23.10
C PHE A 29 -9.47 2.38 23.39
N THR A 30 -8.30 3.00 23.59
CA THR A 30 -8.22 4.45 23.67
C THR A 30 -8.60 5.10 22.33
N ALA A 31 -8.77 6.42 22.31
CA ALA A 31 -9.05 7.13 21.05
C ALA A 31 -7.93 6.95 20.01
N GLY A 32 -6.66 6.96 20.45
CA GLY A 32 -5.51 6.77 19.54
C GLY A 32 -5.39 5.33 19.03
N GLU A 33 -5.64 4.35 19.90
CA GLU A 33 -5.69 2.94 19.52
C GLU A 33 -6.86 2.65 18.55
N ARG A 34 -8.02 3.30 18.77
CA ARG A 34 -9.15 3.24 17.84
C ARG A 34 -8.79 3.83 16.48
N ALA A 35 -8.11 4.97 16.45
CA ALA A 35 -7.64 5.57 15.20
C ALA A 35 -6.69 4.64 14.43
N ALA A 36 -5.81 3.91 15.13
CA ALA A 36 -4.98 2.88 14.51
C ALA A 36 -5.82 1.73 13.92
N LEU A 37 -6.80 1.21 14.68
CA LEU A 37 -7.72 0.19 14.17
C LEU A 37 -8.53 0.66 12.96
N ASP A 38 -8.91 1.94 12.93
CA ASP A 38 -9.69 2.52 11.83
C ASP A 38 -8.83 2.73 10.58
N LEU A 39 -7.53 3.03 10.73
CA LEU A 39 -6.58 3.19 9.64
C LEU A 39 -6.17 1.84 9.02
N TYR A 40 -5.80 0.86 9.85
CA TYR A 40 -5.23 -0.41 9.40
C TYR A 40 -6.27 -1.53 9.28
N GLY A 41 -7.40 -1.46 10.00
CA GLY A 41 -8.46 -2.47 9.96
C GLY A 41 -8.98 -2.77 8.55
N PRO A 42 -9.29 -1.75 7.73
CA PRO A 42 -9.70 -1.95 6.34
C PRO A 42 -8.67 -2.70 5.48
N VAL A 43 -7.38 -2.55 5.79
CA VAL A 43 -6.27 -3.25 5.11
C VAL A 43 -6.12 -4.69 5.63
N ALA A 44 -6.28 -4.89 6.94
CA ALA A 44 -6.12 -6.19 7.57
C ALA A 44 -7.25 -7.17 7.22
N ARG A 45 -8.49 -6.68 7.05
CA ARG A 45 -9.67 -7.51 6.78
C ARG A 45 -9.52 -8.35 5.51
N ARG A 46 -10.09 -9.55 5.54
CA ARG A 46 -10.14 -10.49 4.39
C ARG A 46 -11.56 -10.90 3.99
N ASP A 47 -12.56 -10.55 4.79
CA ASP A 47 -13.96 -10.97 4.61
C ASP A 47 -14.64 -10.33 3.38
N LEU A 48 -14.04 -9.26 2.83
CA LEU A 48 -14.56 -8.55 1.66
C LEU A 48 -13.88 -8.98 0.34
N GLY A 49 -12.99 -9.97 0.39
CA GLY A 49 -12.26 -10.45 -0.78
C GLY A 49 -10.92 -9.73 -1.03
N PRO A 50 -10.36 -9.86 -2.25
CA PRO A 50 -9.10 -9.23 -2.64
C PRO A 50 -9.15 -7.71 -2.50
N VAL A 51 -8.03 -7.09 -2.15
CA VAL A 51 -7.93 -5.64 -1.98
C VAL A 51 -6.61 -5.12 -2.55
N THR A 52 -6.67 -3.99 -3.23
CA THR A 52 -5.50 -3.32 -3.80
C THR A 52 -5.38 -1.94 -3.18
N ILE A 53 -4.32 -1.75 -2.41
CA ILE A 53 -4.01 -0.50 -1.71
C ILE A 53 -2.78 0.10 -2.35
N ALA A 54 -2.72 1.41 -2.49
CA ALA A 54 -1.50 2.13 -2.78
C ALA A 54 -1.07 2.98 -1.59
N GLN A 55 0.24 3.13 -1.39
CA GLN A 55 0.78 4.08 -0.43
C GLN A 55 1.84 4.95 -1.10
N ILE A 56 1.80 6.25 -0.80
CA ILE A 56 2.82 7.20 -1.24
C ILE A 56 3.21 8.17 -0.13
N GLY A 57 4.51 8.27 0.14
CA GLY A 57 5.09 9.28 1.02
C GLY A 57 5.62 10.45 0.21
N GLN A 58 5.21 11.68 0.53
CA GLN A 58 5.63 12.88 -0.18
C GLN A 58 5.82 14.08 0.75
N SER A 59 6.51 15.09 0.24
CA SER A 59 6.63 16.42 0.86
C SER A 59 5.32 17.22 0.79
N LEU A 60 5.25 18.35 1.50
CA LEU A 60 4.12 19.29 1.48
C LEU A 60 3.80 19.81 0.06
N ASP A 61 4.82 19.97 -0.77
CA ASP A 61 4.71 20.41 -2.16
C ASP A 61 4.56 19.23 -3.16
N GLY A 62 4.26 18.03 -2.67
CA GLY A 62 3.85 16.88 -3.47
C GLY A 62 4.99 16.15 -4.18
N ARG A 63 6.22 16.22 -3.64
CA ARG A 63 7.40 15.58 -4.21
C ARG A 63 7.78 14.31 -3.46
N VAL A 64 8.28 13.31 -4.18
CA VAL A 64 8.72 12.01 -3.61
C VAL A 64 10.23 11.84 -3.57
N ALA A 65 10.96 12.73 -4.23
CA ALA A 65 12.41 12.77 -4.24
C ALA A 65 12.88 14.18 -4.62
N THR A 66 14.15 14.49 -4.36
CA THR A 66 14.81 15.67 -4.91
C THR A 66 14.99 15.56 -6.43
N ALA A 67 15.36 16.66 -7.09
CA ALA A 67 15.68 16.66 -8.53
C ALA A 67 16.81 15.69 -8.93
N THR A 68 17.72 15.37 -8.01
CA THR A 68 18.80 14.38 -8.21
C THR A 68 18.37 12.95 -7.90
N GLY A 69 17.14 12.74 -7.43
CA GLY A 69 16.58 11.43 -7.10
C GLY A 69 16.83 10.95 -5.67
N ASP A 70 17.29 11.81 -4.75
CA ASP A 70 17.37 11.41 -3.34
C ASP A 70 15.95 11.36 -2.74
N ALA A 71 15.52 10.16 -2.40
CA ALA A 71 14.22 9.86 -1.81
C ALA A 71 14.32 9.36 -0.36
N ARG A 72 15.51 9.44 0.26
CA ARG A 72 15.71 9.01 1.64
C ARG A 72 15.05 9.97 2.60
N ASP A 73 14.43 9.39 3.63
CA ASP A 73 13.89 10.13 4.77
C ASP A 73 12.86 11.22 4.40
N VAL A 74 12.14 11.04 3.28
CA VAL A 74 10.97 11.88 2.97
C VAL A 74 9.90 11.69 4.05
N SER A 75 9.63 10.45 4.45
CA SER A 75 8.74 10.17 5.59
C SER A 75 9.50 10.14 6.91
N GLY A 76 8.87 10.62 7.97
CA GLY A 76 9.39 10.52 9.33
C GLY A 76 9.43 9.06 9.86
N PRO A 77 10.01 8.83 11.05
CA PRO A 77 10.11 7.49 11.65
C PRO A 77 8.77 6.76 11.76
N GLU A 78 7.71 7.45 12.14
CA GLU A 78 6.36 6.90 12.25
C GLU A 78 5.75 6.59 10.87
N GLY A 79 6.04 7.41 9.87
CA GLY A 79 5.65 7.17 8.46
C GLY A 79 6.36 5.95 7.88
N LEU A 80 7.65 5.78 8.15
CA LEU A 80 8.39 4.57 7.80
C LEU A 80 7.81 3.33 8.50
N ALA A 81 7.52 3.44 9.81
CA ALA A 81 6.89 2.36 10.55
C ALA A 81 5.49 2.01 9.99
N HIS A 82 4.73 3.00 9.54
CA HIS A 82 3.45 2.79 8.86
C HIS A 82 3.58 2.01 7.57
N LEU A 83 4.55 2.34 6.72
CA LEU A 83 4.82 1.56 5.51
C LEU A 83 5.14 0.10 5.84
N HIS A 84 5.97 -0.13 6.86
CA HIS A 84 6.27 -1.49 7.33
C HIS A 84 5.03 -2.23 7.86
N ARG A 85 4.10 -1.53 8.52
CA ARG A 85 2.82 -2.11 8.97
C ARG A 85 1.92 -2.47 7.80
N LEU A 86 1.85 -1.64 6.76
CA LEU A 86 1.11 -1.98 5.54
C LEU A 86 1.68 -3.23 4.88
N ARG A 87 3.02 -3.32 4.74
CA ARG A 87 3.70 -4.51 4.21
C ARG A 87 3.35 -5.78 5.00
N ALA A 88 3.25 -5.69 6.32
CA ALA A 88 2.90 -6.82 7.19
C ALA A 88 1.44 -7.27 7.06
N LEU A 89 0.55 -6.42 6.53
CA LEU A 89 -0.88 -6.68 6.40
C LEU A 89 -1.33 -7.09 4.99
N VAL A 90 -0.40 -7.22 4.03
CA VAL A 90 -0.70 -7.61 2.65
C VAL A 90 -0.03 -8.93 2.28
N ASP A 91 -0.51 -9.58 1.22
CA ASP A 91 0.09 -10.81 0.69
C ASP A 91 1.29 -10.50 -0.22
N GLY A 92 1.30 -9.33 -0.88
CA GLY A 92 2.36 -8.91 -1.78
C GLY A 92 2.53 -7.40 -1.88
N VAL A 93 3.77 -6.96 -2.13
CA VAL A 93 4.13 -5.57 -2.43
C VAL A 93 4.59 -5.48 -3.87
N VAL A 94 3.96 -4.59 -4.63
CA VAL A 94 4.21 -4.36 -6.05
C VAL A 94 4.92 -3.03 -6.21
N ILE A 95 6.06 -3.04 -6.90
CA ILE A 95 6.78 -1.84 -7.32
C ILE A 95 7.07 -1.86 -8.82
N GLY A 96 7.31 -0.69 -9.40
CA GLY A 96 7.86 -0.59 -10.75
C GLY A 96 9.37 -0.83 -10.77
N VAL A 97 9.89 -1.36 -11.88
CA VAL A 97 11.34 -1.61 -12.04
C VAL A 97 12.22 -0.36 -11.89
N LYS A 98 11.70 0.85 -12.17
CA LYS A 98 12.46 2.10 -11.94
C LYS A 98 12.79 2.26 -10.45
N THR A 99 11.80 2.11 -9.57
CA THR A 99 11.99 2.12 -8.11
C THR A 99 12.96 1.02 -7.69
N ALA A 100 12.83 -0.18 -8.25
CA ALA A 100 13.72 -1.29 -7.92
C ALA A 100 15.20 -0.99 -8.26
N LEU A 101 15.46 -0.32 -9.38
CA LEU A 101 16.81 0.03 -9.85
C LEU A 101 17.40 1.26 -9.14
N HIS A 102 16.60 2.29 -8.89
CA HIS A 102 17.08 3.55 -8.31
C HIS A 102 17.15 3.51 -6.79
N ASP A 103 16.11 2.99 -6.14
CA ASP A 103 15.97 3.06 -4.68
C ASP A 103 16.53 1.79 -4.00
N GLN A 104 16.75 0.73 -4.78
CA GLN A 104 17.26 -0.57 -4.33
C GLN A 104 16.57 -1.08 -3.04
N PRO A 105 15.24 -1.09 -2.98
CA PRO A 105 14.52 -1.40 -1.76
C PRO A 105 14.60 -2.90 -1.43
N ARG A 106 14.53 -3.22 -0.14
CA ARG A 106 14.39 -4.62 0.32
C ARG A 106 12.95 -5.12 0.35
N LEU A 107 11.98 -4.20 0.46
CA LEU A 107 10.54 -4.49 0.61
C LEU A 107 10.17 -5.45 1.76
N THR A 108 10.98 -5.48 2.82
CA THR A 108 10.75 -6.31 4.02
C THR A 108 10.01 -5.56 5.13
N VAL A 109 9.51 -6.31 6.11
CA VAL A 109 8.96 -5.84 7.40
C VAL A 109 10.09 -5.84 8.45
N ARG A 110 10.40 -4.67 9.01
CA ARG A 110 11.55 -4.47 9.93
C ARG A 110 11.24 -3.61 11.14
N LEU A 111 10.19 -2.80 11.07
CA LEU A 111 9.81 -1.83 12.12
C LEU A 111 8.52 -2.23 12.87
N CYS A 112 8.06 -3.47 12.68
CA CYS A 112 6.96 -4.09 13.43
C CYS A 112 7.03 -5.62 13.30
N SER A 113 6.24 -6.35 14.08
CA SER A 113 6.08 -7.79 13.92
C SER A 113 5.15 -8.10 12.73
N GLY A 114 5.36 -9.24 12.07
CA GLY A 114 4.56 -9.67 10.94
C GLY A 114 5.39 -10.41 9.89
N HIS A 115 4.71 -11.01 8.92
CA HIS A 115 5.38 -11.74 7.85
C HIS A 115 5.86 -10.79 6.75
N ASN A 116 6.97 -11.12 6.09
CA ASN A 116 7.37 -10.45 4.87
C ASN A 116 6.37 -10.76 3.75
N PRO A 117 5.88 -9.76 3.00
CA PRO A 117 5.01 -9.99 1.85
C PRO A 117 5.82 -10.55 0.67
N ALA A 118 5.12 -11.13 -0.31
CA ALA A 118 5.74 -11.41 -1.62
C ALA A 118 6.26 -10.11 -2.25
N ARG A 119 7.45 -10.15 -2.84
CA ARG A 119 8.08 -8.99 -3.48
C ARG A 119 7.87 -9.09 -4.98
N ILE A 120 7.15 -8.12 -5.53
CA ILE A 120 6.68 -8.16 -6.91
C ILE A 120 7.25 -6.95 -7.65
N VAL A 121 7.97 -7.20 -8.73
CA VAL A 121 8.49 -6.12 -9.59
C VAL A 121 7.86 -6.19 -10.97
N ILE A 122 7.21 -5.09 -11.37
CA ILE A 122 6.72 -4.89 -12.73
C ILE A 122 7.90 -4.43 -13.60
N ASP A 123 8.37 -5.32 -14.47
CA ASP A 123 9.51 -5.12 -15.35
C ASP A 123 9.20 -5.62 -16.77
N PRO A 124 8.44 -4.85 -17.57
CA PRO A 124 7.95 -5.30 -18.88
C PRO A 124 9.06 -5.70 -19.86
N ARG A 125 10.28 -5.16 -19.67
CA ARG A 125 11.43 -5.31 -20.57
C ARG A 125 12.55 -6.17 -19.97
N GLY A 126 12.35 -6.77 -18.80
CA GLY A 126 13.36 -7.63 -18.16
C GLY A 126 14.68 -6.94 -17.82
N ARG A 127 14.65 -5.68 -17.36
CA ARG A 127 15.82 -4.86 -17.01
C ARG A 127 16.43 -5.15 -15.64
N LEU A 128 15.63 -5.60 -14.67
CA LEU A 128 16.10 -5.80 -13.30
C LEU A 128 17.19 -6.89 -13.27
N PRO A 129 18.37 -6.67 -12.67
CA PRO A 129 19.36 -7.74 -12.53
C PRO A 129 18.95 -8.71 -11.41
N ASP A 130 19.41 -9.95 -11.47
CA ASP A 130 18.97 -11.02 -10.55
C ASP A 130 19.60 -10.89 -9.15
N ASP A 131 20.61 -10.05 -8.99
CA ASP A 131 21.27 -9.69 -7.73
C ASP A 131 20.69 -8.43 -7.06
N ALA A 132 19.62 -7.86 -7.61
CA ALA A 132 18.95 -6.69 -7.02
C ALA A 132 18.49 -6.98 -5.58
N PRO A 133 18.62 -6.05 -4.62
CA PRO A 133 18.28 -6.29 -3.21
C PRO A 133 16.84 -6.76 -2.96
N VAL A 134 15.91 -6.37 -3.81
CA VAL A 134 14.50 -6.81 -3.76
C VAL A 134 14.32 -8.30 -4.09
N LEU A 135 15.32 -8.94 -4.70
CA LEU A 135 15.32 -10.36 -5.07
C LEU A 135 16.19 -11.24 -4.15
N ALA A 136 16.65 -10.70 -3.01
CA ALA A 136 17.46 -11.43 -2.05
C ALA A 136 16.75 -12.72 -1.55
N ALA A 137 17.48 -13.83 -1.49
CA ALA A 137 16.92 -15.12 -1.08
C ALA A 137 16.80 -15.25 0.45
N ASP A 138 15.84 -14.55 1.04
CA ASP A 138 15.57 -14.46 2.49
C ASP A 138 14.27 -15.17 2.93
N GLY A 139 13.72 -16.01 2.07
CA GLY A 139 12.50 -16.80 2.32
C GLY A 139 11.20 -16.13 1.89
N ALA A 140 11.18 -14.83 1.60
CA ALA A 140 9.99 -14.20 1.01
C ALA A 140 9.87 -14.53 -0.49
N ARG A 141 8.64 -14.76 -0.99
CA ARG A 141 8.38 -14.97 -2.43
C ARG A 141 8.91 -13.80 -3.27
N ARG A 142 9.45 -14.11 -4.44
CA ARG A 142 10.08 -13.14 -5.36
C ARG A 142 9.45 -13.32 -6.72
N ILE A 143 8.74 -12.32 -7.20
CA ILE A 143 7.94 -12.42 -8.42
C ILE A 143 8.34 -11.27 -9.35
N ILE A 144 8.61 -11.61 -10.60
CA ILE A 144 8.82 -10.63 -11.66
C ILE A 144 7.67 -10.73 -12.63
N VAL A 145 6.98 -9.62 -12.84
CA VAL A 145 5.94 -9.49 -13.86
C VAL A 145 6.57 -8.90 -15.12
N THR A 146 6.61 -9.65 -16.21
CA THR A 146 7.41 -9.31 -17.40
C THR A 146 6.70 -9.65 -18.71
N GLY A 147 7.09 -8.96 -19.78
CA GLY A 147 6.73 -9.29 -21.16
C GLY A 147 7.81 -10.06 -21.92
N THR A 148 8.93 -10.43 -21.29
CA THR A 148 10.10 -11.01 -21.98
C THR A 148 10.44 -12.44 -21.56
N ASP A 149 10.94 -13.24 -22.51
CA ASP A 149 11.42 -14.63 -22.31
C ASP A 149 12.75 -14.76 -21.57
N ARG A 150 13.23 -13.67 -20.95
CA ARG A 150 14.49 -13.68 -20.20
C ARG A 150 14.42 -14.70 -19.05
N PRO A 151 15.31 -15.72 -19.03
CA PRO A 151 15.42 -16.63 -17.90
C PRO A 151 15.83 -15.88 -16.62
N ARG A 152 15.36 -16.37 -15.47
CA ARG A 152 15.67 -15.82 -14.14
C ARG A 152 16.35 -16.86 -13.28
N ALA A 153 17.16 -16.40 -12.32
CA ALA A 153 17.79 -17.27 -11.33
C ALA A 153 16.76 -18.13 -10.56
N PRO A 154 17.14 -19.32 -10.08
CA PRO A 154 16.24 -20.23 -9.35
C PRO A 154 15.52 -19.57 -8.16
N GLY A 155 14.23 -19.91 -8.03
CA GLY A 155 13.36 -19.40 -6.98
C GLY A 155 12.89 -17.95 -7.17
N ILE A 156 13.21 -17.31 -8.30
CA ILE A 156 12.49 -16.13 -8.77
C ILE A 156 11.33 -16.62 -9.64
N GLU A 157 10.11 -16.38 -9.19
CA GLU A 157 8.89 -16.67 -9.93
C GLU A 157 8.70 -15.64 -11.05
N VAL A 158 8.21 -16.08 -12.20
CA VAL A 158 7.97 -15.21 -13.36
C VAL A 158 6.51 -15.27 -13.74
N LEU A 159 5.83 -14.13 -13.63
CA LEU A 159 4.49 -13.93 -14.18
C LEU A 159 4.62 -13.24 -15.54
N ARG A 160 4.42 -14.02 -16.59
CA ARG A 160 4.52 -13.55 -17.97
C ARG A 160 3.19 -13.04 -18.45
N LEU A 161 3.17 -11.82 -18.97
CA LEU A 161 1.98 -11.17 -19.52
C LEU A 161 2.29 -10.49 -20.86
N PRO A 162 1.32 -10.35 -21.77
CA PRO A 162 1.47 -9.51 -22.96
C PRO A 162 1.86 -8.08 -22.59
N ALA A 163 2.88 -7.55 -23.25
CA ALA A 163 3.38 -6.19 -23.01
C ALA A 163 3.48 -5.37 -24.31
N PRO A 164 2.35 -5.08 -24.99
CA PRO A 164 2.38 -4.22 -26.17
C PRO A 164 3.04 -2.88 -25.82
N ASP A 165 3.91 -2.39 -26.71
CA ASP A 165 4.70 -1.17 -26.52
C ASP A 165 5.56 -1.14 -25.24
N GLY A 166 5.82 -2.30 -24.65
CA GLY A 166 6.58 -2.44 -23.40
C GLY A 166 5.84 -1.92 -22.18
N ARG A 167 4.49 -1.93 -22.20
CA ARG A 167 3.63 -1.64 -21.05
C ARG A 167 2.81 -2.86 -20.67
N LEU A 168 2.72 -3.14 -19.37
CA LEU A 168 1.86 -4.18 -18.84
C LEU A 168 0.53 -3.57 -18.42
N ASP A 169 -0.57 -4.25 -18.75
CA ASP A 169 -1.92 -3.88 -18.34
C ASP A 169 -2.10 -4.13 -16.83
N PRO A 170 -2.34 -3.08 -16.01
CA PRO A 170 -2.55 -3.23 -14.58
C PRO A 170 -3.63 -4.25 -14.19
N ALA A 171 -4.69 -4.39 -15.01
CA ALA A 171 -5.77 -5.35 -14.74
C ALA A 171 -5.26 -6.80 -14.85
N GLN A 172 -4.51 -7.11 -15.91
CA GLN A 172 -3.89 -8.42 -16.10
C GLN A 172 -2.83 -8.72 -15.04
N VAL A 173 -2.11 -7.70 -14.58
CA VAL A 173 -1.17 -7.84 -13.45
C VAL A 173 -1.93 -8.29 -12.19
N LEU A 174 -3.02 -7.61 -11.82
CA LEU A 174 -3.81 -7.99 -10.64
C LEU A 174 -4.40 -9.38 -10.78
N GLU A 175 -4.99 -9.70 -11.93
CA GLU A 175 -5.58 -11.01 -12.19
C GLU A 175 -4.54 -12.13 -12.06
N GLY A 176 -3.37 -11.96 -12.71
CA GLY A 176 -2.28 -12.93 -12.65
C GLY A 176 -1.69 -13.10 -11.24
N LEU A 177 -1.60 -12.03 -10.45
CA LEU A 177 -1.14 -12.12 -9.06
C LEU A 177 -2.19 -12.80 -8.16
N ARG A 178 -3.48 -12.50 -8.37
CA ARG A 178 -4.58 -13.12 -7.63
C ARG A 178 -4.70 -14.62 -7.92
N SER A 179 -4.48 -15.04 -9.17
CA SER A 179 -4.53 -16.46 -9.56
C SER A 179 -3.44 -17.31 -8.90
N ILE A 180 -2.32 -16.71 -8.49
CA ILE A 180 -1.24 -17.35 -7.72
C ILE A 180 -1.35 -17.13 -6.20
N GLY A 181 -2.55 -16.77 -5.73
CA GLY A 181 -2.91 -16.72 -4.31
C GLY A 181 -2.62 -15.38 -3.61
N LEU A 182 -2.33 -14.30 -4.34
CA LEU A 182 -2.06 -12.98 -3.74
C LEU A 182 -3.29 -12.09 -3.83
N GLY A 183 -4.10 -12.07 -2.77
CA GLY A 183 -5.38 -11.36 -2.73
C GLY A 183 -5.25 -9.90 -2.28
N SER A 184 -4.46 -9.63 -1.24
CA SER A 184 -4.21 -8.26 -0.76
C SER A 184 -2.87 -7.77 -1.27
N LEU A 185 -2.87 -6.69 -2.05
CA LEU A 185 -1.67 -6.14 -2.67
C LEU A 185 -1.46 -4.70 -2.24
N LEU A 186 -0.21 -4.36 -1.92
CA LEU A 186 0.25 -2.98 -1.71
C LEU A 186 1.04 -2.53 -2.95
N ILE A 187 0.58 -1.50 -3.63
CA ILE A 187 1.32 -0.79 -4.66
C ILE A 187 2.17 0.28 -3.97
N GLU A 188 3.47 0.09 -3.96
CA GLU A 188 4.46 0.99 -3.38
C GLU A 188 5.36 1.51 -4.50
N GLY A 189 5.91 2.71 -4.33
CA GLY A 189 7.07 3.12 -5.13
C GLY A 189 6.76 3.55 -6.58
N GLY A 190 7.28 4.75 -6.89
CA GLY A 190 7.20 5.38 -8.20
C GLY A 190 5.80 5.89 -8.53
N GLY A 191 5.64 7.21 -8.62
CA GLY A 191 4.36 7.84 -8.93
C GLY A 191 3.70 7.29 -10.19
N ILE A 192 4.48 6.86 -11.18
CA ILE A 192 3.99 6.23 -12.41
C ILE A 192 3.23 4.93 -12.14
N THR A 193 3.76 4.05 -11.28
CA THR A 193 3.12 2.74 -11.01
C THR A 193 1.80 2.97 -10.30
N ILE A 194 1.81 3.72 -9.20
CA ILE A 194 0.60 4.04 -8.43
C ILE A 194 -0.44 4.72 -9.33
N THR A 195 -0.02 5.70 -10.14
CA THR A 195 -0.93 6.41 -11.04
C THR A 195 -1.53 5.48 -12.09
N GLY A 196 -0.77 4.52 -12.63
CA GLY A 196 -1.30 3.55 -13.58
C GLY A 196 -2.43 2.68 -13.01
N PHE A 197 -2.34 2.27 -11.74
CA PHE A 197 -3.43 1.53 -11.08
C PHE A 197 -4.61 2.45 -10.73
N LEU A 198 -4.33 3.70 -10.33
CA LEU A 198 -5.36 4.70 -10.02
C LEU A 198 -6.21 5.05 -11.26
N GLU A 199 -5.56 5.37 -12.39
CA GLU A 199 -6.24 5.71 -13.64
C GLU A 199 -7.02 4.53 -14.23
N ALA A 200 -6.56 3.30 -13.99
CA ALA A 200 -7.27 2.09 -14.36
C ALA A 200 -8.50 1.78 -13.47
N GLY A 201 -8.73 2.56 -12.40
CA GLY A 201 -9.81 2.31 -11.44
C GLY A 201 -9.61 1.03 -10.61
N LEU A 202 -8.36 0.63 -10.40
CA LEU A 202 -8.00 -0.66 -9.78
C LEU A 202 -7.48 -0.52 -8.34
N LEU A 203 -7.55 0.67 -7.75
CA LEU A 203 -7.24 0.88 -6.35
C LEU A 203 -8.54 0.92 -5.55
N ASP A 204 -8.61 0.12 -4.49
CA ASP A 204 -9.64 0.25 -3.46
C ASP A 204 -9.30 1.40 -2.49
N ARG A 205 -8.00 1.64 -2.29
CA ARG A 205 -7.52 2.59 -1.30
C ARG A 205 -6.20 3.23 -1.71
N LEU A 206 -6.04 4.51 -1.43
CA LEU A 206 -4.79 5.25 -1.57
C LEU A 206 -4.48 5.96 -0.25
N GLN A 207 -3.32 5.65 0.32
CA GLN A 207 -2.81 6.32 1.52
C GLN A 207 -1.70 7.29 1.12
N VAL A 208 -2.00 8.59 1.23
CA VAL A 208 -1.06 9.67 0.94
C VAL A 208 -0.50 10.19 2.26
N SER A 209 0.75 9.84 2.54
CA SER A 209 1.50 10.33 3.70
C SER A 209 2.23 11.61 3.32
N ILE A 210 1.93 12.70 4.01
CA ILE A 210 2.55 14.02 3.81
C ILE A 210 3.45 14.32 4.99
N ALA A 211 4.74 14.47 4.74
CA ALA A 211 5.73 14.87 5.72
C ALA A 211 5.93 16.40 5.73
N PRO A 212 6.32 17.01 6.86
CA PRO A 212 6.40 18.46 7.02
C PRO A 212 7.72 19.03 6.45
N LEU A 213 8.01 18.71 5.20
CA LEU A 213 9.16 19.24 4.46
C LEU A 213 8.74 19.75 3.09
N ILE A 214 9.55 20.65 2.51
CA ILE A 214 9.38 21.19 1.17
C ILE A 214 10.62 20.83 0.37
N ILE A 215 10.47 20.14 -0.76
CA ILE A 215 11.59 19.71 -1.60
C ILE A 215 11.87 20.74 -2.71
N GLY A 216 10.82 21.35 -3.26
CA GLY A 216 10.90 22.24 -4.41
C GLY A 216 10.84 21.47 -5.73
N ALA A 217 11.97 21.41 -6.44
CA ALA A 217 12.05 20.70 -7.72
C ALA A 217 12.28 19.19 -7.49
N GLY A 218 11.45 18.36 -8.12
CA GLY A 218 11.54 16.91 -8.02
C GLY A 218 10.38 16.20 -8.70
N PRO A 219 10.42 14.86 -8.82
CA PRO A 219 9.28 14.09 -9.30
C PRO A 219 8.06 14.28 -8.40
N GLN A 220 6.89 14.44 -9.02
CA GLN A 220 5.62 14.48 -8.29
C GLN A 220 5.25 13.10 -7.77
N GLY A 221 4.51 13.07 -6.66
CA GLY A 221 4.01 11.82 -6.10
C GLY A 221 3.01 11.11 -7.01
N LEU A 222 2.02 11.82 -7.52
CA LEU A 222 1.09 11.28 -8.52
C LEU A 222 1.25 12.09 -9.80
N THR A 223 1.39 11.39 -10.92
CA THR A 223 1.57 12.03 -12.23
C THR A 223 0.57 11.38 -13.18
N SER A 224 -0.65 11.92 -13.17
CA SER A 224 -1.69 11.51 -14.11
C SER A 224 -1.31 11.94 -15.52
N LEU A 225 -1.45 11.00 -16.46
CA LEU A 225 -1.26 11.26 -17.87
C LEU A 225 -2.57 11.69 -18.53
N SER A 226 -3.70 11.44 -17.85
CA SER A 226 -5.03 11.82 -18.31
C SER A 226 -5.36 13.26 -17.90
N PRO A 227 -5.57 14.18 -18.86
CA PRO A 227 -5.94 15.56 -18.52
C PRO A 227 -7.34 15.60 -17.89
N VAL A 228 -7.49 16.45 -16.88
CA VAL A 228 -8.78 16.79 -16.26
C VAL A 228 -9.07 18.25 -16.56
N ASP A 229 -9.99 18.51 -17.49
CA ASP A 229 -10.28 19.87 -17.97
C ASP A 229 -10.97 20.74 -16.91
N LYS A 230 -11.77 20.14 -16.02
CA LYS A 230 -12.57 20.86 -15.02
C LYS A 230 -12.50 20.18 -13.66
N LEU A 231 -12.46 20.97 -12.59
CA LEU A 231 -12.41 20.49 -11.20
C LEU A 231 -13.60 19.63 -10.75
N LYS A 232 -14.72 19.67 -11.49
CA LYS A 232 -15.88 18.80 -11.25
C LYS A 232 -15.65 17.37 -11.76
N ASP A 233 -14.75 17.20 -12.71
CA ASP A 233 -14.41 15.92 -13.33
C ASP A 233 -13.20 15.28 -12.61
N ALA A 234 -12.60 16.00 -11.65
CA ALA A 234 -11.53 15.48 -10.80
C ALA A 234 -12.05 14.42 -9.81
N LEU A 235 -11.22 13.40 -9.55
CA LEU A 235 -11.50 12.38 -8.54
C LEU A 235 -11.64 13.01 -7.14
N ARG A 236 -12.72 12.66 -6.45
CA ARG A 236 -13.02 13.10 -5.07
C ARG A 236 -13.32 11.89 -4.19
N PRO A 237 -12.28 11.18 -3.69
CA PRO A 237 -12.49 10.00 -2.87
C PRO A 237 -12.99 10.36 -1.48
N ASP A 238 -13.71 9.43 -0.86
CA ASP A 238 -14.04 9.51 0.57
C ASP A 238 -12.75 9.45 1.38
N THR A 239 -12.47 10.51 2.14
CA THR A 239 -11.16 10.72 2.75
C THR A 239 -11.25 10.85 4.26
N ARG A 240 -10.42 10.08 4.97
CA ARG A 240 -10.18 10.24 6.42
C ARG A 240 -8.76 10.71 6.68
N VAL A 241 -8.53 11.41 7.79
CA VAL A 241 -7.24 12.05 8.09
C VAL A 241 -6.70 11.63 9.45
N PHE A 242 -5.48 11.10 9.44
CA PHE A 242 -4.79 10.54 10.59
C PHE A 242 -3.45 11.27 10.82
N GLY A 243 -3.18 11.64 12.07
CA GLY A 243 -1.90 12.16 12.49
C GLY A 243 -0.94 11.03 12.87
N MET A 244 0.30 11.10 12.41
CA MET A 244 1.28 10.02 12.49
C MET A 244 2.66 10.57 12.80
N GLY A 245 2.92 10.84 14.08
CA GLY A 245 4.12 11.57 14.48
C GLY A 245 4.16 12.95 13.81
N SER A 246 5.21 13.19 13.02
CA SER A 246 5.35 14.41 12.20
C SER A 246 4.48 14.43 10.94
N ASP A 247 4.02 13.26 10.49
CA ASP A 247 3.40 13.09 9.18
C ASP A 247 1.86 13.11 9.29
N ILE A 248 1.19 13.45 8.20
CA ILE A 248 -0.27 13.36 8.05
C ILE A 248 -0.59 12.31 7.00
N VAL A 249 -1.45 11.35 7.32
CA VAL A 249 -1.94 10.35 6.37
C VAL A 249 -3.36 10.70 5.94
N PHE A 250 -3.53 10.97 4.65
CA PHE A 250 -4.81 11.02 3.98
C PHE A 250 -5.16 9.64 3.48
N ASP A 251 -6.25 9.12 3.98
CA ASP A 251 -6.71 7.77 3.76
C ASP A 251 -7.94 7.78 2.86
N CYS A 252 -7.70 7.61 1.56
CA CYS A 252 -8.68 7.79 0.49
C CYS A 252 -9.27 6.43 0.07
N ALA A 253 -10.58 6.28 0.17
CA ALA A 253 -11.32 5.09 -0.26
C ALA A 253 -11.94 5.29 -1.65
N PHE A 254 -11.93 4.22 -2.47
CA PHE A 254 -12.55 4.19 -3.78
C PHE A 254 -13.53 3.02 -3.88
N GLY A 255 -14.76 3.33 -4.30
CA GLY A 255 -15.81 2.33 -4.53
C GLY A 255 -16.40 1.70 -3.27
N ASP A 256 -17.41 0.86 -3.48
CA ASP A 256 -18.27 0.33 -2.41
C ASP A 256 -17.53 -0.64 -1.48
N GLN A 257 -16.57 -1.41 -1.99
CA GLN A 257 -15.82 -2.36 -1.17
C GLN A 257 -14.99 -1.62 -0.11
N ALA A 258 -14.31 -0.54 -0.48
CA ALA A 258 -13.54 0.28 0.44
C ALA A 258 -14.44 0.97 1.47
N ALA A 259 -15.63 1.43 1.06
CA ALA A 259 -16.64 1.99 1.96
C ALA A 259 -17.15 0.93 2.98
N ARG A 260 -17.37 -0.31 2.56
CA ARG A 260 -17.76 -1.42 3.46
C ARG A 260 -16.65 -1.84 4.41
N ALA A 261 -15.38 -1.67 4.03
CA ALA A 261 -14.23 -2.06 4.83
C ALA A 261 -14.11 -1.27 6.14
N VAL A 262 -14.62 -0.04 6.19
CA VAL A 262 -14.64 0.79 7.40
C VAL A 262 -15.85 0.55 8.30
N VAL A 263 -16.87 -0.17 7.81
CA VAL A 263 -18.07 -0.50 8.60
C VAL A 263 -17.74 -1.61 9.61
N PRO A 264 -18.09 -1.44 10.90
CA PRO A 264 -17.92 -2.48 11.91
C PRO A 264 -18.59 -3.80 11.53
N LEU A 265 -17.85 -4.91 11.63
CA LEU A 265 -18.41 -6.27 11.44
C LEU A 265 -19.55 -6.59 12.42
N HIS A 266 -19.46 -6.05 13.63
CA HIS A 266 -20.45 -6.22 14.67
C HIS A 266 -20.98 -4.84 15.02
N VAL A 267 -22.26 -4.62 14.76
CA VAL A 267 -22.97 -3.45 15.27
C VAL A 267 -23.10 -3.65 16.77
N ALA A 268 -22.62 -2.69 17.56
CA ALA A 268 -22.87 -2.73 19.00
C ALA A 268 -24.40 -2.74 19.20
N GLN A 269 -24.94 -3.79 19.81
CA GLN A 269 -26.29 -3.68 20.34
C GLN A 269 -26.27 -2.53 21.35
N PRO A 270 -27.21 -1.57 21.28
CA PRO A 270 -27.32 -0.56 22.32
C PRO A 270 -27.43 -1.30 23.65
N LEU A 271 -26.56 -0.95 24.61
CA LEU A 271 -26.69 -1.41 26.00
C LEU A 271 -28.14 -1.14 26.38
N ALA A 272 -28.92 -2.19 26.63
CA ALA A 272 -30.23 -2.04 27.23
C ALA A 272 -30.01 -1.21 28.49
N THR A 273 -30.52 0.02 28.48
CA THR A 273 -30.60 0.85 29.68
C THR A 273 -31.31 0.02 30.71
N ALA A 274 -30.58 -0.42 31.74
CA ALA A 274 -31.17 -0.98 32.93
C ALA A 274 -32.05 0.12 33.52
N ALA A 275 -33.35 0.04 33.25
CA ALA A 275 -34.34 0.80 33.97
C ALA A 275 -34.37 0.25 35.40
N SER A 276 -33.82 1.03 36.32
CA SER A 276 -34.04 0.93 37.77
C SER A 276 -34.92 2.08 38.20
#